data_AF-A0A9W4U8V4-F1
#
_entry.id   AF-A0A9W4U8V4-F1
#
_cell.length_a   1.000
_cell.length_b   1.000
_cell.length_c   1.000
_cell.angle_alpha   90.00
_cell.angle_beta   90.00
_cell.angle_gamma   90.00
#
_symmetry.space_group_name_H-M   'P 1'
#
loop_
_entity.id
_entity.type
_entity.pdbx_description
1 polymer ?
#
loop_
_entity_poly.entity_id
_entity_poly.type
_entity_poly.pdbx_seq_one_letter_code
_entity_poly.pdbx_strand_id
1 'polypeptide(L)'
;MVVDYTPVQVDWHADQYWRNRRLTPAQLQIHDIRLEHGIRSTDENGMLEMREVLSSTLLPALEQRDQLADSLNTEGLTKNRSEQAHLHNLASEYGWMQCLRSKGVQKNINDPDDLRMCRWIHISSKFSSYLSGCFFALSDWTSNPSETVAALHRLEHCIHRQERFSKHGRYFAPFFEHLLDGDGKTSQENGPMLLSVPFLDWSVEGTPPPLRFQIDPREGYQSSKSSSHLLRSILQHFYRLEDTSDRESQQVFTRHKPWQNDRNLDLKVRRWYGHYPKSLNVDELWILVIDSRHIVTFSSNQSWKSRWPPLQLSARIMEISFRGIRNSFLNATTEQDYTSTTHVITTLSGALGMLHRSFWTDITLCLSDRFASYLGQLQYRLHRSPSTKLVMDLLQVQEELNIIIQIMGQQIELVQNLHNTLKRGRTRALSHTSSRHLKQHPTDSIPTTDSATYRQLSFSHLSDPCAQLLENLQREYTDLCDLRENSNSLINRTIQLVNIRLEDHGKAILVFTVVTIIFLPLSFVSSFFGMNFSDIRDMERTQRLFWIVAGSLTVATVAFSIFLAFYGGAIVDWLVAWRDDRRRRAERKSRIRDRERARMGEGTATGFRSFEVLDVLRPSRSDLNGTY
;
A
#
# COMPACT_ATOMS: atom_id res chain seq x y z
N MET A 1 -41.57 -21.73 4.26
CA MET A 1 -41.06 -23.06 4.64
C MET A 1 -39.55 -23.00 4.54
N VAL A 2 -38.86 -22.94 5.69
CA VAL A 2 -37.39 -22.99 5.71
C VAL A 2 -37.01 -24.45 5.45
N VAL A 3 -36.54 -24.74 4.25
CA VAL A 3 -35.97 -26.06 3.97
C VAL A 3 -34.64 -26.10 4.70
N ASP A 4 -34.59 -26.82 5.82
CA ASP A 4 -33.36 -27.18 6.53
C ASP A 4 -32.50 -28.07 5.62
N TYR A 5 -31.76 -27.45 4.70
CA TYR A 5 -30.66 -28.12 4.03
C TYR A 5 -29.53 -28.24 5.03
N THR A 6 -29.42 -29.42 5.65
CA THR A 6 -28.16 -29.82 6.28
C THR A 6 -27.06 -29.70 5.24
N PRO A 7 -25.97 -28.95 5.52
CA PRO A 7 -24.92 -28.73 4.53
C PRO A 7 -24.24 -30.07 4.22
N VAL A 8 -24.49 -30.60 3.03
CA VAL A 8 -23.82 -31.80 2.55
C VAL A 8 -22.34 -31.45 2.36
N GLN A 9 -21.47 -32.12 3.12
CA GLN A 9 -20.03 -31.97 2.93
C GLN A 9 -19.64 -32.66 1.62
N VAL A 10 -19.33 -31.87 0.60
CA VAL A 10 -18.91 -32.35 -0.72
C VAL A 10 -17.38 -32.32 -0.80
N ASP A 11 -16.77 -33.47 -1.08
CA ASP A 11 -15.35 -33.52 -1.43
C ASP A 11 -15.15 -33.26 -2.93
N TRP A 12 -14.91 -32.00 -3.27
CA TRP A 12 -14.66 -31.57 -4.64
C TRP A 12 -13.39 -32.17 -5.23
N HIS A 13 -12.42 -32.58 -4.41
CA HIS A 13 -11.20 -33.22 -4.90
C HIS A 13 -11.43 -34.71 -5.23
N ALA A 14 -12.54 -35.32 -4.84
CA ALA A 14 -12.85 -36.70 -5.20
C ALA A 14 -13.25 -36.83 -6.68
N ASP A 15 -13.93 -35.82 -7.24
CA ASP A 15 -14.40 -35.80 -8.62
C ASP A 15 -13.26 -35.53 -9.62
N GLN A 16 -13.13 -36.41 -10.62
CA GLN A 16 -12.14 -36.30 -11.68
C GLN A 16 -12.27 -35.01 -12.50
N TYR A 17 -13.49 -34.49 -12.66
CA TYR A 17 -13.72 -33.23 -13.36
C TYR A 17 -13.03 -32.07 -12.65
N TRP A 18 -13.22 -31.95 -11.34
CA TRP A 18 -12.70 -30.83 -10.54
C TRP A 18 -11.20 -30.94 -10.23
N ARG A 19 -10.63 -32.15 -10.18
CA ARG A 19 -9.18 -32.37 -9.98
C ARG A 19 -8.30 -31.64 -10.99
N ASN A 20 -8.77 -31.50 -12.23
CA ASN A 20 -8.00 -30.94 -13.34
C ASN A 20 -8.31 -29.46 -13.59
N ARG A 21 -9.20 -28.83 -12.81
CA ARG A 21 -9.62 -27.44 -13.00
C ARG A 21 -8.87 -26.51 -12.07
N ARG A 22 -8.55 -25.30 -12.56
CA ARG A 22 -7.91 -24.25 -11.74
C ARG A 22 -8.82 -23.71 -10.64
N LEU A 23 -10.11 -23.60 -10.94
CA LEU A 23 -11.14 -23.12 -10.01
C LEU A 23 -12.19 -24.20 -9.80
N THR A 24 -12.57 -24.37 -8.53
CA THR A 24 -13.67 -25.24 -8.10
C THR A 24 -14.69 -24.43 -7.30
N PRO A 25 -15.94 -24.88 -7.20
CA PRO A 25 -16.96 -24.21 -6.39
C PRO A 25 -16.56 -24.01 -4.92
N ALA A 26 -15.74 -24.90 -4.36
CA ALA A 26 -15.23 -24.79 -3.00
C ALA A 26 -14.28 -23.60 -2.79
N GLN A 27 -13.69 -23.08 -3.87
CA GLN A 27 -12.70 -22.01 -3.83
C GLN A 27 -13.34 -20.62 -3.99
N LEU A 28 -14.65 -20.56 -4.26
CA LEU A 28 -15.40 -19.33 -4.45
C LEU A 28 -16.18 -18.97 -3.18
N GLN A 29 -16.11 -17.71 -2.76
CA GLN A 29 -17.00 -17.16 -1.74
C GLN A 29 -18.15 -16.43 -2.43
N ILE A 30 -19.33 -17.06 -2.45
CA ILE A 30 -20.49 -16.56 -3.19
C ILE A 30 -21.50 -15.97 -2.21
N HIS A 31 -21.98 -14.77 -2.50
CA HIS A 31 -22.94 -14.06 -1.68
C HIS A 31 -24.07 -13.51 -2.57
N ASP A 32 -25.31 -13.82 -2.21
CA ASP A 32 -26.50 -13.29 -2.85
C ASP A 32 -27.06 -12.13 -2.02
N ILE A 33 -27.28 -11.00 -2.69
CA ILE A 33 -27.90 -9.82 -2.11
C ILE A 33 -29.37 -9.80 -2.51
N ARG A 34 -30.26 -9.80 -1.51
CA ARG A 34 -31.69 -9.99 -1.66
C ARG A 34 -32.48 -9.04 -0.75
N LEU A 35 -33.73 -8.80 -1.09
CA LEU A 35 -34.71 -8.18 -0.19
C LEU A 35 -35.39 -9.29 0.62
N GLU A 36 -35.29 -9.20 1.94
CA GLU A 36 -35.94 -10.10 2.89
C GLU A 36 -36.89 -9.32 3.81
N HIS A 37 -37.82 -10.02 4.46
CA HIS A 37 -38.64 -9.40 5.50
C HIS A 37 -37.75 -9.02 6.70
N GLY A 38 -37.90 -7.80 7.20
CA GLY A 38 -37.21 -7.38 8.42
C GLY A 38 -37.63 -8.23 9.64
N ILE A 39 -36.82 -8.19 10.71
CA ILE A 39 -37.09 -8.90 11.98
C ILE A 39 -38.44 -8.49 12.59
N ARG A 40 -38.97 -7.30 12.23
CA ARG A 40 -40.32 -6.85 12.58
C ARG A 40 -41.21 -6.84 11.34
N SER A 41 -42.36 -7.50 11.44
CA SER A 41 -43.38 -7.68 10.39
C SER A 41 -44.04 -6.39 9.87
N THR A 42 -43.58 -5.21 10.28
CA THR A 42 -44.19 -3.91 9.97
C THR A 42 -43.48 -3.12 8.87
N ASP A 43 -42.31 -3.57 8.41
CA ASP A 43 -41.56 -2.89 7.34
C ASP A 43 -42.00 -3.43 5.97
N GLU A 44 -43.02 -2.80 5.37
CA GLU A 44 -43.53 -3.16 4.04
C GLU A 44 -42.46 -3.08 2.92
N ASN A 45 -41.39 -2.30 3.13
CA ASN A 45 -40.34 -2.05 2.13
C ASN A 45 -39.20 -3.09 2.13
N GLY A 46 -39.19 -4.04 3.07
CA GLY A 46 -38.17 -5.08 3.14
C GLY A 46 -36.78 -4.58 3.53
N MET A 47 -35.91 -5.49 3.91
CA MET A 47 -34.54 -5.22 4.33
C MET A 47 -33.56 -5.89 3.37
N LEU A 48 -32.55 -5.12 2.94
CA LEU A 48 -31.48 -5.63 2.10
C LEU A 48 -30.59 -6.58 2.93
N GLU A 49 -30.51 -7.85 2.58
CA GLU A 49 -29.67 -8.85 3.25
C GLU A 49 -28.67 -9.48 2.30
N MET A 50 -27.52 -9.87 2.84
CA MET A 50 -26.48 -10.57 2.10
C MET A 50 -26.29 -11.98 2.68
N ARG A 51 -26.58 -12.99 1.87
CA ARG A 51 -26.56 -14.40 2.26
C ARG A 51 -25.42 -15.13 1.56
N GLU A 52 -24.62 -15.84 2.34
CA GLU A 52 -23.59 -16.74 1.81
C GLU A 52 -24.24 -17.96 1.16
N VAL A 53 -23.85 -18.26 -0.07
CA VAL A 53 -24.28 -19.43 -0.83
C VAL A 53 -23.22 -20.51 -0.69
N LEU A 54 -23.58 -21.62 -0.03
CA LEU A 54 -22.68 -22.75 0.16
C LEU A 54 -22.42 -23.46 -1.17
N SER A 55 -21.19 -23.90 -1.41
CA SER A 55 -20.83 -24.61 -2.65
C SER A 55 -21.67 -25.88 -2.89
N SER A 56 -22.11 -26.56 -1.82
CA SER A 56 -22.96 -27.75 -1.88
C SER A 56 -24.34 -27.50 -2.49
N THR A 57 -24.89 -26.28 -2.39
CA THR A 57 -26.20 -25.96 -2.96
C THR A 57 -26.16 -25.77 -4.48
N LEU A 58 -24.96 -25.67 -5.07
CA LEU A 58 -24.76 -25.53 -6.51
C LEU A 58 -24.85 -26.86 -7.26
N LEU A 59 -24.83 -28.01 -6.57
CA LEU A 59 -24.80 -29.34 -7.21
C LEU A 59 -25.87 -29.54 -8.30
N PRO A 60 -27.17 -29.21 -8.08
CA PRO A 60 -28.19 -29.39 -9.12
C PRO A 60 -27.94 -28.50 -10.34
N ALA A 61 -27.43 -27.29 -10.13
CA ALA A 61 -27.13 -26.36 -11.22
C ALA A 61 -25.86 -26.77 -12.00
N LEU A 62 -24.95 -27.51 -11.37
CA LEU A 62 -23.73 -28.03 -11.98
C LEU A 62 -23.96 -29.24 -12.88
N GLU A 63 -25.15 -29.84 -12.89
CA GLU A 63 -25.51 -30.86 -13.89
C GLU A 63 -25.46 -30.29 -15.32
N GLN A 64 -25.70 -28.98 -15.46
CA GLN A 64 -25.64 -28.25 -16.73
C GLN A 64 -24.28 -27.54 -16.95
N ARG A 65 -23.20 -27.99 -16.29
CA ARG A 65 -21.89 -27.32 -16.31
C ARG A 65 -21.26 -27.19 -17.70
N ASP A 66 -21.54 -28.11 -18.61
CA ASP A 66 -20.96 -28.14 -19.95
C ASP A 66 -21.84 -27.41 -20.99
N GLN A 67 -23.01 -26.91 -20.59
CA GLN A 67 -23.98 -26.27 -21.48
C GLN A 67 -23.39 -25.08 -22.26
N LEU A 68 -22.55 -24.26 -21.65
CA LEU A 68 -21.90 -23.14 -22.34
C LEU A 68 -20.94 -23.64 -23.42
N ALA A 69 -20.14 -24.66 -23.09
CA ALA A 69 -19.15 -25.21 -24.00
C ALA A 69 -19.81 -25.88 -25.20
N ASP A 70 -20.93 -26.56 -24.97
CA ASP A 70 -21.69 -27.26 -26.02
C ASP A 70 -22.52 -26.32 -26.90
N SER A 71 -23.05 -25.22 -26.34
CA SER A 71 -23.93 -24.30 -27.07
C SER A 71 -23.21 -23.19 -27.85
N LEU A 72 -21.94 -22.93 -27.55
CA LEU A 72 -21.21 -21.81 -28.12
C LEU A 72 -20.76 -22.08 -29.56
N ASN A 73 -21.40 -21.43 -30.53
CA ASN A 73 -20.95 -21.44 -31.93
C ASN A 73 -19.76 -20.50 -32.15
N THR A 74 -18.54 -21.00 -31.91
CA THR A 74 -17.30 -20.22 -32.07
C THR A 74 -17.00 -19.83 -33.52
N GLU A 75 -17.43 -20.64 -34.51
CA GLU A 75 -17.25 -20.36 -35.94
C GLU A 75 -18.04 -19.14 -36.41
N GLY A 76 -19.21 -18.90 -35.79
CA GLY A 76 -20.03 -17.72 -36.04
C GLY A 76 -19.49 -16.43 -35.43
N LEU A 77 -18.64 -16.52 -34.40
CA LEU A 77 -18.15 -15.37 -33.64
C LEU A 77 -16.86 -14.77 -34.22
N THR A 78 -15.95 -15.63 -34.68
CA THR A 78 -14.68 -15.19 -35.26
C THR A 78 -14.21 -16.15 -36.33
N LYS A 79 -13.57 -15.59 -37.36
CA LYS A 79 -12.92 -16.35 -38.44
C LYS A 79 -11.51 -16.81 -38.07
N ASN A 80 -10.95 -16.30 -36.97
CA ASN A 80 -9.58 -16.60 -36.56
C ASN A 80 -9.51 -17.92 -35.77
N ARG A 81 -8.78 -18.90 -36.30
CA ARG A 81 -8.62 -20.23 -35.65
C ARG A 81 -7.98 -20.17 -34.27
N SER A 82 -7.04 -19.24 -34.03
CA SER A 82 -6.41 -19.12 -32.71
C SER A 82 -7.38 -18.60 -31.66
N GLU A 83 -8.26 -17.69 -32.06
CA GLU A 83 -9.27 -17.10 -31.20
C GLU A 83 -10.39 -18.12 -30.91
N GLN A 84 -10.80 -18.91 -31.91
CA GLN A 84 -11.71 -20.04 -31.69
C GLN A 84 -11.17 -21.03 -30.65
N ALA A 85 -9.89 -21.41 -30.78
CA ALA A 85 -9.24 -22.30 -29.81
C ALA A 85 -9.17 -21.68 -28.41
N HIS A 86 -8.90 -20.36 -28.31
CA HIS A 86 -8.89 -19.64 -27.04
C HIS A 86 -10.27 -19.62 -26.36
N LEU A 87 -11.33 -19.28 -27.10
CA LEU A 87 -12.71 -19.27 -26.59
C LEU A 87 -13.15 -20.68 -26.16
N HIS A 88 -12.80 -21.72 -26.93
CA HIS A 88 -13.08 -23.10 -26.57
C HIS A 88 -12.35 -23.50 -25.27
N ASN A 89 -11.09 -23.11 -25.10
CA ASN A 89 -10.34 -23.35 -23.88
C ASN A 89 -11.00 -22.64 -22.68
N LEU A 90 -11.41 -21.37 -22.82
CA LEU A 90 -12.12 -20.64 -21.78
C LEU A 90 -13.46 -21.30 -21.42
N ALA A 91 -14.23 -21.74 -22.41
CA ALA A 91 -15.49 -22.46 -22.20
C ALA A 91 -15.28 -23.79 -21.46
N SER A 92 -14.27 -24.56 -21.85
CA SER A 92 -13.97 -25.84 -21.19
C SER A 92 -13.50 -25.66 -19.74
N GLU A 93 -12.74 -24.61 -19.44
CA GLU A 93 -12.13 -24.40 -18.13
C GLU A 93 -13.08 -23.71 -17.14
N TYR A 94 -13.82 -22.69 -17.62
CA TYR A 94 -14.63 -21.81 -16.77
C TYR A 94 -16.14 -21.87 -17.07
N GLY A 95 -16.57 -22.51 -18.16
CA GLY A 95 -17.98 -22.48 -18.61
C GLY A 95 -18.99 -22.96 -17.59
N TRP A 96 -18.58 -23.84 -16.67
CA TRP A 96 -19.38 -24.28 -15.53
C TRP A 96 -19.88 -23.13 -14.65
N MET A 97 -19.16 -22.00 -14.59
CA MET A 97 -19.55 -20.83 -13.80
C MET A 97 -20.79 -20.12 -14.37
N GLN A 98 -21.26 -20.47 -15.57
CA GLN A 98 -22.51 -19.92 -16.11
C GLN A 98 -23.71 -20.24 -15.20
N CYS A 99 -23.65 -21.35 -14.44
CA CYS A 99 -24.67 -21.69 -13.45
C CYS A 99 -24.79 -20.65 -12.31
N LEU A 100 -23.74 -19.84 -12.12
CA LEU A 100 -23.71 -18.76 -11.15
C LEU A 100 -24.44 -17.51 -11.65
N ARG A 101 -24.84 -17.44 -12.92
CA ARG A 101 -25.65 -16.32 -13.40
C ARG A 101 -27.07 -16.40 -12.85
N SER A 102 -27.58 -15.27 -12.39
CA SER A 102 -28.98 -15.10 -12.01
C SER A 102 -29.87 -15.07 -13.25
N LYS A 103 -31.00 -15.77 -13.22
CA LYS A 103 -31.99 -15.83 -14.31
C LYS A 103 -32.92 -14.61 -14.37
N GLY A 104 -32.99 -13.80 -13.31
CA GLY A 104 -33.74 -12.54 -13.29
C GLY A 104 -33.33 -11.58 -12.16
N VAL A 105 -34.11 -10.52 -11.97
CA VAL A 105 -33.87 -9.48 -10.94
C VAL A 105 -34.99 -9.53 -9.91
N GLN A 106 -34.63 -9.59 -8.64
CA GLN A 106 -35.58 -9.39 -7.55
C GLN A 106 -35.93 -7.90 -7.44
N LYS A 107 -37.21 -7.57 -7.55
CA LYS A 107 -37.75 -6.22 -7.35
C LYS A 107 -38.49 -6.11 -6.02
N ASN A 108 -39.24 -7.16 -5.66
CA ASN A 108 -40.07 -7.18 -4.47
C ASN A 108 -39.69 -8.34 -3.54
N ILE A 109 -40.10 -8.23 -2.27
CA ILE A 109 -39.85 -9.27 -1.25
C ILE A 109 -40.56 -10.59 -1.62
N ASN A 110 -41.72 -10.50 -2.28
CA ASN A 110 -42.55 -11.64 -2.67
C ASN A 110 -42.09 -12.32 -3.97
N ASP A 111 -41.04 -11.80 -4.61
CA ASP A 111 -40.48 -12.42 -5.80
C ASP A 111 -39.87 -13.78 -5.47
N PRO A 112 -39.88 -14.74 -6.41
CA PRO A 112 -39.43 -16.10 -6.15
C PRO A 112 -37.96 -16.18 -5.74
N ASP A 113 -37.63 -17.25 -5.00
CA ASP A 113 -36.33 -17.40 -4.32
C ASP A 113 -35.12 -17.52 -5.24
N ASP A 114 -35.36 -17.77 -6.52
CA ASP A 114 -34.34 -17.80 -7.57
C ASP A 114 -33.98 -16.40 -8.10
N LEU A 115 -34.72 -15.36 -7.72
CA LEU A 115 -34.41 -13.98 -8.07
C LEU A 115 -33.58 -13.31 -6.98
N ARG A 116 -32.61 -12.50 -7.42
CA ARG A 116 -31.72 -11.73 -6.54
C ARG A 116 -31.43 -10.37 -7.14
N MET A 117 -31.04 -9.41 -6.31
CA MET A 117 -30.67 -8.07 -6.80
C MET A 117 -29.27 -8.08 -7.39
N CYS A 118 -28.32 -8.64 -6.64
CA CYS A 118 -26.92 -8.73 -7.04
C CYS A 118 -26.31 -10.01 -6.46
N ARG A 119 -25.36 -10.61 -7.19
CA ARG A 119 -24.52 -11.71 -6.75
C ARG A 119 -23.07 -11.26 -6.75
N TRP A 120 -22.47 -11.35 -5.57
CA TRP A 120 -21.07 -11.07 -5.36
C TRP A 120 -20.28 -12.37 -5.21
N ILE A 121 -19.23 -12.51 -6.01
CA ILE A 121 -18.30 -13.65 -5.95
C ILE A 121 -16.93 -13.11 -5.55
N HIS A 122 -16.37 -13.61 -4.46
CA HIS A 122 -15.01 -13.26 -4.04
C HIS A 122 -14.06 -14.45 -4.24
N ILE A 123 -12.92 -14.17 -4.86
CA ILE A 123 -11.85 -15.13 -5.16
C ILE A 123 -10.58 -14.67 -4.44
N SER A 124 -9.97 -15.57 -3.66
CA SER A 124 -8.84 -15.23 -2.80
C SER A 124 -7.45 -15.36 -3.45
N SER A 125 -7.39 -15.51 -4.78
CA SER A 125 -6.13 -15.56 -5.56
C SER A 125 -6.13 -14.53 -6.69
N LYS A 126 -4.92 -14.15 -7.11
CA LYS A 126 -4.66 -13.03 -8.02
C LYS A 126 -3.82 -13.48 -9.22
N PHE A 127 -4.43 -14.34 -10.03
CA PHE A 127 -3.94 -14.66 -11.38
C PHE A 127 -4.74 -13.87 -12.41
N SER A 128 -4.06 -13.09 -13.25
CA SER A 128 -4.69 -12.30 -14.30
C SER A 128 -5.51 -13.17 -15.28
N SER A 129 -5.14 -14.44 -15.47
CA SER A 129 -5.91 -15.39 -16.30
C SER A 129 -7.32 -15.69 -15.76
N TYR A 130 -7.56 -15.51 -14.46
CA TYR A 130 -8.91 -15.71 -13.88
C TYR A 130 -9.86 -14.58 -14.26
N LEU A 131 -9.36 -13.36 -14.52
CA LEU A 131 -10.20 -12.25 -14.95
C LEU A 131 -10.91 -12.57 -16.27
N SER A 132 -10.16 -13.01 -17.29
CA SER A 132 -10.73 -13.40 -18.58
C SER A 132 -11.69 -14.59 -18.46
N GLY A 133 -11.34 -15.60 -17.64
CA GLY A 133 -12.18 -16.78 -17.41
C GLY A 133 -13.51 -16.44 -16.73
N CYS A 134 -13.47 -15.67 -15.64
CA CYS A 134 -14.68 -15.23 -14.94
C CYS A 134 -15.52 -14.29 -15.81
N PHE A 135 -14.89 -13.37 -16.56
CA PHE A 135 -15.60 -12.50 -17.49
C PHE A 135 -16.35 -13.31 -18.55
N PHE A 136 -15.63 -14.23 -19.22
CA PHE A 136 -16.19 -15.10 -20.25
C PHE A 136 -17.38 -15.92 -19.73
N ALA A 137 -17.20 -16.63 -18.63
CA ALA A 137 -18.19 -17.59 -18.14
C ALA A 137 -19.43 -16.92 -17.52
N LEU A 138 -19.26 -15.74 -16.92
CA LEU A 138 -20.36 -14.98 -16.35
C LEU A 138 -20.97 -14.00 -17.35
N SER A 139 -20.49 -13.85 -18.58
CA SER A 139 -21.13 -12.95 -19.56
C SER A 139 -22.42 -13.54 -20.13
N ASP A 140 -23.31 -12.67 -20.64
CA ASP A 140 -24.52 -13.12 -21.33
C ASP A 140 -24.28 -13.34 -22.82
N TRP A 141 -24.14 -14.61 -23.20
CA TRP A 141 -23.96 -15.03 -24.59
C TRP A 141 -25.26 -15.04 -25.41
N THR A 142 -26.43 -14.90 -24.77
CA THR A 142 -27.72 -14.95 -25.47
C THR A 142 -28.15 -13.61 -26.06
N SER A 143 -27.77 -12.51 -25.41
CA SER A 143 -28.15 -11.15 -25.83
C SER A 143 -27.28 -10.65 -27.00
N ASN A 144 -26.00 -10.39 -26.76
CA ASN A 144 -25.06 -9.82 -27.74
C ASN A 144 -23.67 -10.48 -27.64
N PRO A 145 -23.43 -11.60 -28.33
CA PRO A 145 -22.19 -12.33 -28.19
C PRO A 145 -20.99 -11.61 -28.85
N SER A 146 -21.21 -10.80 -29.89
CA SER A 146 -20.16 -9.99 -30.52
C SER A 146 -19.62 -8.89 -29.59
N GLU A 147 -20.50 -8.20 -28.87
CA GLU A 147 -20.11 -7.21 -27.85
C GLU A 147 -19.35 -7.87 -26.70
N THR A 148 -19.76 -9.07 -26.30
CA THR A 148 -19.07 -9.86 -25.26
C THR A 148 -17.64 -10.20 -25.68
N VAL A 149 -17.44 -10.62 -26.93
CA VAL A 149 -16.09 -10.88 -27.48
C VAL A 149 -15.27 -9.59 -27.55
N ALA A 150 -15.86 -8.48 -28.00
CA ALA A 150 -15.16 -7.18 -28.01
C ALA A 150 -14.74 -6.72 -26.60
N ALA A 151 -15.62 -6.89 -25.61
CA ALA A 151 -15.32 -6.58 -24.22
C ALA A 151 -14.23 -7.50 -23.64
N LEU A 152 -14.22 -8.78 -24.02
CA LEU A 152 -13.16 -9.72 -23.63
C LEU A 152 -11.80 -9.30 -24.20
N HIS A 153 -11.73 -8.92 -25.48
CA HIS A 153 -10.49 -8.38 -26.08
C HIS A 153 -10.01 -7.13 -25.36
N ARG A 154 -10.94 -6.24 -25.02
CA ARG A 154 -10.61 -5.02 -24.28
C ARG A 154 -10.13 -5.31 -22.86
N LEU A 155 -10.71 -6.31 -22.20
CA LEU A 155 -10.24 -6.79 -20.90
C LEU A 155 -8.82 -7.30 -20.98
N GLU A 156 -8.51 -8.16 -21.96
CA GLU A 156 -7.17 -8.71 -22.15
C GLU A 156 -6.16 -7.59 -22.47
N HIS A 157 -6.53 -6.64 -23.32
CA HIS A 157 -5.70 -5.47 -23.60
C HIS A 157 -5.50 -4.58 -22.36
N CYS A 158 -6.56 -4.37 -21.57
CA CYS A 158 -6.51 -3.63 -20.30
C CYS A 158 -5.51 -4.29 -19.33
N ILE A 159 -5.61 -5.60 -19.15
CA ILE A 159 -4.68 -6.39 -18.32
C ILE A 159 -3.24 -6.18 -18.79
N HIS A 160 -2.95 -6.41 -20.08
CA HIS A 160 -1.59 -6.24 -20.61
C HIS A 160 -1.05 -4.81 -20.47
N ARG A 161 -1.92 -3.80 -20.61
CA ARG A 161 -1.53 -2.38 -20.52
C ARG A 161 -1.23 -1.97 -19.07
N GLN A 162 -2.02 -2.45 -18.12
CA GLN A 162 -1.95 -2.02 -16.74
C GLN A 162 -1.03 -2.89 -15.88
N GLU A 163 -0.74 -4.13 -16.31
CA GLU A 163 0.20 -5.02 -15.63
C GLU A 163 1.62 -4.47 -15.71
N ARG A 164 2.25 -4.36 -14.54
CA ARG A 164 3.62 -3.87 -14.37
C ARG A 164 4.46 -4.92 -13.67
N PHE A 165 5.77 -4.80 -13.85
CA PHE A 165 6.75 -5.72 -13.29
C PHE A 165 7.60 -5.00 -12.24
N SER A 166 7.87 -5.71 -11.14
CA SER A 166 8.79 -5.29 -10.09
C SER A 166 9.72 -6.45 -9.76
N LYS A 167 10.79 -6.19 -8.99
CA LYS A 167 11.64 -7.23 -8.41
C LYS A 167 10.83 -8.16 -7.48
N HIS A 168 9.71 -7.68 -6.96
CA HIS A 168 8.83 -8.34 -5.98
C HIS A 168 7.58 -8.98 -6.60
N GLY A 169 7.56 -9.17 -7.93
CA GLY A 169 6.45 -9.79 -8.66
C GLY A 169 5.67 -8.81 -9.55
N ARG A 170 4.60 -9.33 -10.17
CA ARG A 170 3.70 -8.53 -11.01
C ARG A 170 2.70 -7.75 -10.18
N TYR A 171 2.22 -6.63 -10.71
CA TYR A 171 1.29 -5.77 -10.02
C TYR A 171 0.46 -4.92 -10.98
N PHE A 172 -0.69 -4.41 -10.50
CA PHE A 172 -1.44 -3.39 -11.22
C PHE A 172 -1.21 -2.01 -10.59
N ALA A 173 -1.04 -0.99 -11.42
CA ALA A 173 -1.26 0.37 -10.95
C ALA A 173 -2.76 0.55 -10.58
N PRO A 174 -3.12 1.53 -9.73
CA PRO A 174 -4.53 1.85 -9.52
C PRO A 174 -5.17 2.35 -10.82
N PHE A 175 -6.28 1.74 -11.25
CA PHE A 175 -7.03 2.18 -12.43
C PHE A 175 -8.49 1.71 -12.38
N PHE A 176 -9.35 2.35 -13.16
CA PHE A 176 -10.66 1.84 -13.54
C PHE A 176 -10.88 2.02 -15.03
N GLU A 177 -11.50 1.03 -15.69
CA GLU A 177 -11.77 1.08 -17.11
C GLU A 177 -13.05 0.32 -17.46
N HIS A 178 -13.91 0.95 -18.26
CA HIS A 178 -15.07 0.29 -18.87
C HIS A 178 -14.64 -0.54 -20.07
N LEU A 179 -15.25 -1.72 -20.22
CA LEU A 179 -14.88 -2.70 -21.23
C LEU A 179 -15.74 -2.62 -22.50
N LEU A 180 -16.76 -1.76 -22.53
CA LEU A 180 -17.55 -1.47 -23.73
C LEU A 180 -17.29 -0.05 -24.23
N ASP A 181 -17.35 0.13 -25.56
CA ASP A 181 -17.27 1.45 -26.19
C ASP A 181 -18.56 2.25 -26.01
N GLY A 182 -18.40 3.55 -25.77
CA GLY A 182 -19.46 4.47 -25.36
C GLY A 182 -20.45 4.91 -26.44
N ASP A 183 -20.61 4.17 -27.55
CA ASP A 183 -21.52 4.56 -28.63
C ASP A 183 -23.00 4.36 -28.26
N GLY A 184 -23.29 3.60 -27.19
CA GLY A 184 -24.63 3.45 -26.60
C GLY A 184 -24.88 4.37 -25.40
N LYS A 185 -25.80 5.34 -25.55
CA LYS A 185 -26.17 6.37 -24.54
C LYS A 185 -26.72 5.83 -23.21
N THR A 186 -27.06 4.55 -23.13
CA THR A 186 -27.65 3.87 -21.95
C THR A 186 -26.77 2.74 -21.38
N SER A 187 -25.66 2.38 -22.04
CA SER A 187 -24.90 1.16 -21.73
C SER A 187 -23.71 1.37 -20.77
N GLN A 188 -23.36 2.61 -20.44
CA GLN A 188 -22.18 2.90 -19.60
C GLN A 188 -22.41 2.71 -18.09
N GLU A 189 -23.64 2.90 -17.58
CA GLU A 189 -23.89 2.82 -16.13
C GLU A 189 -23.84 1.40 -15.56
N ASN A 190 -24.20 0.41 -16.38
CA ASN A 190 -24.33 -1.00 -16.01
C ASN A 190 -23.43 -1.93 -16.83
N GLY A 191 -22.53 -1.34 -17.63
CA GLY A 191 -21.63 -2.07 -18.49
C GLY A 191 -20.47 -2.71 -17.72
N PRO A 192 -19.82 -3.73 -18.31
CA PRO A 192 -18.70 -4.39 -17.69
C PRO A 192 -17.53 -3.42 -17.47
N MET A 193 -16.88 -3.54 -16.32
CA MET A 193 -15.74 -2.70 -15.95
C MET A 193 -14.71 -3.51 -15.16
N LEU A 194 -13.44 -3.14 -15.31
CA LEU A 194 -12.35 -3.63 -14.47
C LEU A 194 -11.79 -2.49 -13.63
N LEU A 195 -11.64 -2.75 -12.33
CA LEU A 195 -10.99 -1.88 -11.37
C LEU A 195 -9.81 -2.61 -10.72
N SER A 196 -8.74 -1.90 -10.45
CA SER A 196 -7.70 -2.32 -9.51
C SER A 196 -7.39 -1.19 -8.55
N VAL A 197 -7.34 -1.49 -7.25
CA VAL A 197 -6.95 -0.51 -6.22
C VAL A 197 -6.06 -1.18 -5.17
N PRO A 198 -4.92 -0.55 -4.79
CA PRO A 198 -4.13 -1.02 -3.68
C PRO A 198 -4.81 -0.66 -2.36
N PHE A 199 -4.75 -1.56 -1.38
CA PHE A 199 -5.21 -1.30 -0.02
C PHE A 199 -4.21 -1.82 1.01
N LEU A 200 -4.26 -1.25 2.20
CA LEU A 200 -3.37 -1.59 3.30
C LEU A 200 -4.00 -2.65 4.18
N ASP A 201 -3.22 -3.64 4.58
CA ASP A 201 -3.69 -4.67 5.49
C ASP A 201 -2.57 -5.20 6.40
N TRP A 202 -2.97 -5.64 7.60
CA TRP A 202 -2.04 -6.19 8.58
C TRP A 202 -1.51 -7.55 8.14
N SER A 203 -0.23 -7.82 8.39
CA SER A 203 0.35 -9.15 8.21
C SER A 203 1.23 -9.57 9.38
N VAL A 204 1.69 -10.82 9.35
CA VAL A 204 2.56 -11.41 10.35
C VAL A 204 4.00 -11.35 9.87
N GLU A 205 4.95 -11.30 10.81
CA GLU A 205 6.38 -11.38 10.51
C GLU A 205 6.74 -12.76 9.94
N GLY A 206 7.41 -12.81 8.79
CA GLY A 206 7.80 -14.05 8.11
C GLY A 206 6.92 -14.39 6.90
N THR A 207 6.87 -15.66 6.51
CA THR A 207 5.99 -16.12 5.42
C THR A 207 4.55 -16.09 5.90
N PRO A 208 3.63 -15.37 5.21
CA PRO A 208 2.23 -15.39 5.58
C PRO A 208 1.71 -16.83 5.48
N PRO A 209 0.86 -17.27 6.43
CA PRO A 209 0.26 -18.60 6.34
C PRO A 209 -0.58 -18.69 5.06
N PRO A 210 -0.73 -19.92 4.49
CA PRO A 210 -1.36 -20.11 3.20
C PRO A 210 -2.78 -19.53 3.18
N LEU A 211 -3.15 -18.89 2.07
CA LEU A 211 -4.48 -18.32 1.88
C LEU A 211 -5.51 -19.46 1.93
N ARG A 212 -6.66 -19.19 2.54
CA ARG A 212 -7.77 -20.16 2.57
C ARG A 212 -8.42 -20.09 1.19
N PHE A 213 -8.79 -21.25 0.64
CA PHE A 213 -9.49 -21.39 -0.65
C PHE A 213 -8.64 -21.27 -1.92
N GLN A 214 -7.32 -21.12 -1.86
CA GLN A 214 -6.46 -21.38 -3.02
C GLN A 214 -5.01 -21.57 -2.61
N ILE A 215 -4.48 -22.75 -2.91
CA ILE A 215 -3.13 -22.90 -3.42
C ILE A 215 -3.41 -23.44 -4.82
N ASP A 216 -3.40 -22.61 -5.86
CA ASP A 216 -3.16 -23.19 -7.19
C ASP A 216 -1.85 -23.99 -7.02
N PRO A 217 -1.78 -25.28 -7.39
CA PRO A 217 -0.54 -26.05 -7.27
C PRO A 217 0.68 -25.31 -7.84
N ARG A 218 0.47 -24.38 -8.78
CA ARG A 218 1.47 -23.47 -9.36
C ARG A 218 1.97 -22.39 -8.39
N GLU A 219 1.20 -21.94 -7.41
CA GLU A 219 1.66 -21.01 -6.35
C GLU A 219 2.77 -21.63 -5.49
N GLY A 220 2.82 -22.96 -5.38
CA GLY A 220 3.92 -23.69 -4.71
C GLY A 220 5.25 -23.67 -5.50
N TYR A 221 5.22 -23.34 -6.79
CA TYR A 221 6.41 -23.18 -7.61
C TYR A 221 6.81 -21.70 -7.68
N GLN A 222 7.58 -21.27 -6.68
CA GLN A 222 8.19 -19.93 -6.61
C GLN A 222 9.29 -19.77 -7.67
N SER A 223 8.91 -19.67 -8.94
CA SER A 223 9.81 -19.14 -9.97
C SER A 223 9.78 -17.62 -9.91
N SER A 224 10.96 -16.98 -10.03
CA SER A 224 11.12 -15.53 -10.19
C SER A 224 10.42 -14.94 -11.42
N LYS A 225 9.79 -15.79 -12.24
CA LYS A 225 8.92 -15.43 -13.39
C LYS A 225 7.43 -15.67 -13.14
N SER A 226 7.00 -15.90 -11.90
CA SER A 226 5.60 -16.19 -11.58
C SER A 226 4.67 -15.08 -12.12
N SER A 227 3.59 -15.49 -12.78
CA SER A 227 2.54 -14.58 -13.30
C SER A 227 1.58 -14.10 -12.21
N SER A 228 1.89 -14.35 -10.94
CA SER A 228 1.03 -14.05 -9.80
C SER A 228 1.33 -12.67 -9.24
N HIS A 229 0.28 -11.94 -8.88
CA HIS A 229 0.42 -10.66 -8.19
C HIS A 229 0.63 -10.91 -6.69
N LEU A 230 1.88 -10.93 -6.26
CA LEU A 230 2.23 -11.22 -4.87
C LEU A 230 1.88 -10.06 -3.93
N LEU A 231 1.58 -10.43 -2.69
CA LEU A 231 1.39 -9.50 -1.59
C LEU A 231 2.76 -8.93 -1.17
N ARG A 232 2.84 -7.61 -1.02
CA ARG A 232 4.10 -6.88 -0.84
C ARG A 232 4.08 -6.08 0.47
N SER A 233 5.24 -5.87 1.08
CA SER A 233 5.37 -4.86 2.15
C SER A 233 5.20 -3.45 1.61
N ILE A 234 4.97 -2.47 2.49
CA ILE A 234 4.95 -1.05 2.09
C ILE A 234 6.26 -0.61 1.42
N LEU A 235 7.41 -1.12 1.87
CA LEU A 235 8.71 -0.81 1.28
C LEU A 235 8.85 -1.45 -0.10
N GLN A 236 8.48 -2.72 -0.25
CA GLN A 236 8.50 -3.42 -1.54
C GLN A 236 7.54 -2.80 -2.57
N HIS A 237 6.41 -2.27 -2.11
CA HIS A 237 5.46 -1.57 -2.96
C HIS A 237 6.06 -0.27 -3.54
N PHE A 238 6.78 0.48 -2.71
CA PHE A 238 7.40 1.75 -3.08
C PHE A 238 8.72 1.54 -3.87
N TYR A 239 9.64 0.75 -3.33
CA TYR A 239 10.94 0.40 -3.90
C TYR A 239 10.83 -0.84 -4.80
N ARG A 240 10.31 -0.60 -6.00
CA ARG A 240 9.94 -1.69 -6.93
C ARG A 240 11.13 -2.42 -7.53
N LEU A 241 12.30 -1.78 -7.60
CA LEU A 241 13.47 -2.33 -8.28
C LEU A 241 14.56 -2.77 -7.30
N GLU A 242 14.52 -2.24 -6.08
CA GLU A 242 15.51 -2.47 -5.04
C GLU A 242 15.15 -3.69 -4.17
N ASP A 243 16.17 -4.27 -3.53
CA ASP A 243 15.94 -5.18 -2.41
C ASP A 243 15.65 -4.37 -1.14
N THR A 244 14.59 -4.72 -0.43
CA THR A 244 14.24 -4.07 0.85
C THR A 244 14.38 -5.01 2.04
N SER A 245 14.83 -6.25 1.82
CA SER A 245 14.84 -7.33 2.83
C SER A 245 15.58 -6.97 4.11
N ASP A 246 16.67 -6.21 4.01
CA ASP A 246 17.48 -5.72 5.14
C ASP A 246 16.76 -4.64 5.97
N ARG A 247 15.81 -3.94 5.36
CA ARG A 247 15.03 -2.85 5.97
C ARG A 247 13.69 -3.30 6.54
N GLU A 248 13.15 -4.44 6.12
CA GLU A 248 11.85 -4.97 6.59
C GLU A 248 11.78 -5.05 8.12
N SER A 249 12.84 -5.56 8.77
CA SER A 249 12.92 -5.69 10.23
C SER A 249 12.92 -4.37 10.99
N GLN A 250 13.23 -3.26 10.30
CA GLN A 250 13.33 -1.94 10.89
C GLN A 250 11.99 -1.22 10.89
N GLN A 251 10.97 -1.72 10.16
CA GLN A 251 9.70 -1.02 10.01
C GLN A 251 9.04 -0.67 11.34
N VAL A 252 8.26 0.41 11.37
CA VAL A 252 7.57 0.90 12.58
C VAL A 252 6.79 -0.22 13.25
N PHE A 253 6.04 -0.99 12.47
CA PHE A 253 5.17 -2.05 12.98
C PHE A 253 5.92 -3.26 13.55
N THR A 254 7.13 -3.51 13.05
CA THR A 254 7.98 -4.61 13.53
C THR A 254 8.67 -4.23 14.83
N ARG A 255 9.08 -2.96 14.96
CA ARG A 255 9.72 -2.43 16.17
C ARG A 255 8.73 -2.12 17.29
N HIS A 256 7.61 -1.48 16.97
CA HIS A 256 6.65 -1.00 17.96
C HIS A 256 5.65 -2.08 18.36
N LYS A 257 5.80 -2.61 19.58
CA LYS A 257 4.98 -3.69 20.14
C LYS A 257 4.22 -3.21 21.37
N PRO A 258 3.15 -2.41 21.22
CA PRO A 258 2.46 -1.77 22.34
C PRO A 258 1.86 -2.77 23.35
N TRP A 259 1.48 -3.96 22.88
CA TRP A 259 0.97 -5.07 23.72
C TRP A 259 2.00 -5.63 24.71
N GLN A 260 3.30 -5.34 24.58
CA GLN A 260 4.28 -5.76 25.60
C GLN A 260 4.10 -5.00 26.92
N ASN A 261 3.61 -3.77 26.85
CA ASN A 261 3.43 -2.90 28.01
C ASN A 261 1.97 -2.82 28.48
N ASP A 262 1.00 -3.09 27.59
CA ASP A 262 -0.43 -3.08 27.89
C ASP A 262 -1.04 -4.48 27.82
N ARG A 263 -1.32 -5.06 29.00
CA ARG A 263 -1.94 -6.39 29.13
C ARG A 263 -3.35 -6.47 28.54
N ASN A 264 -4.13 -5.38 28.61
CA ASN A 264 -5.49 -5.38 28.07
C ASN A 264 -5.46 -5.41 26.55
N LEU A 265 -4.53 -4.65 25.95
CA LEU A 265 -4.30 -4.70 24.52
C LEU A 265 -3.77 -6.07 24.08
N ASP A 266 -2.84 -6.67 24.83
CA ASP A 266 -2.32 -8.01 24.54
C ASP A 266 -3.44 -9.06 24.44
N LEU A 267 -4.32 -9.11 25.44
CA LEU A 267 -5.45 -10.04 25.47
C LEU A 267 -6.40 -9.82 24.30
N LYS A 268 -6.69 -8.56 23.95
CA LYS A 268 -7.53 -8.20 22.80
C LYS A 268 -6.90 -8.66 21.47
N VAL A 269 -5.61 -8.38 21.28
CA VAL A 269 -4.90 -8.73 20.04
C VAL A 269 -4.85 -10.25 19.87
N ARG A 270 -4.47 -11.01 20.92
CA ARG A 270 -4.47 -12.48 20.87
C ARG A 270 -5.85 -13.05 20.56
N ARG A 271 -6.89 -12.53 21.21
CA ARG A 271 -8.27 -13.01 21.03
C ARG A 271 -8.78 -12.80 19.62
N TRP A 272 -8.48 -11.65 19.00
CA TRP A 272 -9.10 -11.26 17.73
C TRP A 272 -8.26 -11.59 16.51
N TYR A 273 -6.95 -11.37 16.58
CA TYR A 273 -6.04 -11.59 15.46
C TYR A 273 -5.42 -12.99 15.48
N GLY A 274 -5.42 -13.70 16.61
CA GLY A 274 -4.73 -15.00 16.79
C GLY A 274 -3.21 -14.88 16.84
N HIS A 275 -2.64 -14.07 15.95
CA HIS A 275 -1.23 -13.71 15.87
C HIS A 275 -1.03 -12.20 16.08
N TYR A 276 0.21 -11.79 16.34
CA TYR A 276 0.55 -10.38 16.47
C TYR A 276 0.81 -9.74 15.09
N PRO A 277 0.02 -8.74 14.67
CA PRO A 277 0.26 -8.02 13.43
C PRO A 277 1.48 -7.10 13.57
N LYS A 278 2.57 -7.49 12.90
CA LYS A 278 3.89 -6.85 12.98
C LYS A 278 4.38 -6.29 11.64
N SER A 279 3.71 -6.63 10.56
CA SER A 279 4.04 -6.16 9.22
C SER A 279 2.83 -5.44 8.62
N LEU A 280 3.11 -4.42 7.81
CA LEU A 280 2.11 -3.71 7.03
C LEU A 280 2.35 -3.99 5.56
N ASN A 281 1.34 -4.57 4.91
CA ASN A 281 1.42 -4.98 3.53
C ASN A 281 0.43 -4.19 2.67
N VAL A 282 0.79 -4.06 1.40
CA VAL A 282 -0.05 -3.51 0.34
C VAL A 282 -0.56 -4.68 -0.48
N ASP A 283 -1.86 -4.92 -0.38
CA ASP A 283 -2.57 -5.87 -1.21
C ASP A 283 -3.32 -5.14 -2.33
N GLU A 284 -3.83 -5.89 -3.31
CA GLU A 284 -4.58 -5.37 -4.44
C GLU A 284 -5.98 -5.95 -4.41
N LEU A 285 -6.98 -5.07 -4.48
CA LEU A 285 -8.36 -5.46 -4.74
C LEU A 285 -8.63 -5.25 -6.23
N TRP A 286 -8.94 -6.32 -6.94
CA TRP A 286 -9.48 -6.24 -8.29
C TRP A 286 -10.98 -6.41 -8.25
N ILE A 287 -11.70 -5.60 -9.00
CA ILE A 287 -13.15 -5.67 -9.10
C ILE A 287 -13.50 -5.77 -10.57
N LEU A 288 -14.09 -6.91 -10.94
CA LEU A 288 -14.61 -7.18 -12.26
C LEU A 288 -16.13 -7.12 -12.20
N VAL A 289 -16.71 -6.05 -12.74
CA VAL A 289 -18.15 -5.93 -12.94
C VAL A 289 -18.47 -6.60 -14.28
N ILE A 290 -19.39 -7.55 -14.26
CA ILE A 290 -19.82 -8.25 -15.46
C ILE A 290 -21.05 -7.56 -16.07
N ASP A 291 -22.04 -7.32 -15.23
CA ASP A 291 -23.28 -6.62 -15.54
C ASP A 291 -23.84 -5.98 -14.26
N SER A 292 -25.03 -5.38 -14.32
CA SER A 292 -25.68 -4.75 -13.16
C SER A 292 -25.97 -5.68 -11.98
N ARG A 293 -25.85 -7.01 -12.15
CA ARG A 293 -26.24 -8.03 -11.18
C ARG A 293 -25.08 -8.92 -10.74
N HIS A 294 -23.97 -8.97 -11.47
CA HIS A 294 -22.85 -9.85 -11.16
C HIS A 294 -21.55 -9.08 -11.02
N ILE A 295 -20.90 -9.28 -9.89
CA ILE A 295 -19.62 -8.67 -9.55
C ILE A 295 -18.68 -9.72 -8.98
N VAL A 296 -17.45 -9.73 -9.47
CA VAL A 296 -16.39 -10.63 -9.01
C VAL A 296 -15.26 -9.81 -8.43
N THR A 297 -14.81 -10.12 -7.22
CA THR A 297 -13.67 -9.46 -6.60
C THR A 297 -12.52 -10.43 -6.36
N PHE A 298 -11.29 -9.93 -6.50
CA PHE A 298 -10.06 -10.69 -6.29
C PHE A 298 -9.19 -9.95 -5.29
N SER A 299 -8.73 -10.63 -4.24
CA SER A 299 -7.72 -10.10 -3.32
C SER A 299 -7.05 -11.24 -2.57
N SER A 300 -5.94 -10.97 -1.87
CA SER A 300 -5.40 -11.97 -0.95
C SER A 300 -6.28 -12.01 0.30
N ASN A 301 -6.89 -13.15 0.62
CA ASN A 301 -7.64 -13.28 1.88
C ASN A 301 -6.77 -13.93 2.95
N GLN A 302 -6.31 -13.12 3.90
CA GLN A 302 -5.41 -13.54 4.98
C GLN A 302 -6.13 -14.45 5.99
N SER A 303 -6.08 -15.75 5.72
CA SER A 303 -6.81 -16.83 6.41
C SER A 303 -6.59 -16.92 7.92
N TRP A 304 -5.44 -16.45 8.41
CA TRP A 304 -5.08 -16.43 9.82
C TRP A 304 -5.91 -15.43 10.63
N LYS A 305 -6.57 -14.48 9.96
CA LYS A 305 -7.48 -13.53 10.60
C LYS A 305 -8.83 -14.17 10.85
N SER A 306 -9.47 -13.79 11.96
CA SER A 306 -10.83 -14.25 12.24
C SER A 306 -11.85 -13.64 11.27
N ARG A 307 -12.94 -14.39 11.01
CA ARG A 307 -14.17 -13.85 10.39
C ARG A 307 -14.95 -12.98 11.39
N TRP A 308 -14.83 -13.24 12.69
CA TRP A 308 -15.43 -12.41 13.75
C TRP A 308 -14.44 -12.16 14.90
N PRO A 309 -14.08 -10.90 15.20
CA PRO A 309 -14.47 -9.68 14.47
C PRO A 309 -14.05 -9.70 12.98
N PRO A 310 -14.69 -8.91 12.11
CA PRO A 310 -14.55 -9.01 10.65
C PRO A 310 -13.21 -8.44 10.16
N LEU A 311 -12.13 -9.17 10.42
CA LEU A 311 -10.75 -8.78 10.09
C LEU A 311 -10.29 -9.26 8.71
N GLN A 312 -10.99 -10.25 8.14
CA GLN A 312 -10.82 -10.64 6.74
C GLN A 312 -11.53 -9.65 5.81
N LEU A 313 -11.01 -9.43 4.60
CA LEU A 313 -11.60 -8.47 3.67
C LEU A 313 -13.06 -8.81 3.33
N SER A 314 -13.35 -10.06 2.97
CA SER A 314 -14.71 -10.44 2.59
C SER A 314 -15.69 -10.31 3.77
N ALA A 315 -15.27 -10.69 4.97
CA ALA A 315 -16.04 -10.47 6.19
C ALA A 315 -16.24 -8.97 6.50
N ARG A 316 -15.23 -8.13 6.26
CA ARG A 316 -15.31 -6.67 6.43
C ARG A 316 -16.36 -6.06 5.52
N ILE A 317 -16.33 -6.43 4.23
CA ILE A 317 -17.28 -5.96 3.23
C ILE A 317 -18.70 -6.35 3.65
N MET A 318 -18.89 -7.59 4.11
CA MET A 318 -20.19 -8.12 4.51
C MET A 318 -20.75 -7.51 5.80
N GLU A 319 -19.97 -7.49 6.86
CA GLU A 319 -20.50 -7.16 8.19
C GLU A 319 -20.52 -5.66 8.47
N ILE A 320 -19.60 -4.90 7.85
CA ILE A 320 -19.41 -3.48 8.14
C ILE A 320 -19.85 -2.63 6.96
N SER A 321 -19.22 -2.78 5.80
CA SER A 321 -19.45 -1.88 4.67
C SER A 321 -20.86 -2.03 4.11
N PHE A 322 -21.31 -3.27 3.89
CA PHE A 322 -22.65 -3.56 3.42
C PHE A 322 -23.72 -3.12 4.43
N ARG A 323 -23.47 -3.26 5.74
CA ARG A 323 -24.38 -2.76 6.78
C ARG A 323 -24.60 -1.26 6.68
N GLY A 324 -23.56 -0.48 6.39
CA GLY A 324 -23.67 0.96 6.14
C GLY A 324 -24.61 1.28 4.98
N ILE A 325 -24.47 0.53 3.87
CA ILE A 325 -25.32 0.68 2.67
C ILE A 325 -26.76 0.23 2.94
N ARG A 326 -26.96 -0.90 3.61
CA ARG A 326 -28.27 -1.40 4.03
C ARG A 326 -29.03 -0.35 4.84
N ASN A 327 -28.37 0.28 5.80
CA ASN A 327 -28.99 1.32 6.63
C ASN A 327 -29.35 2.56 5.81
N SER A 328 -28.50 2.95 4.84
CA SER A 328 -28.79 4.05 3.92
C SER A 328 -29.98 3.74 3.00
N PHE A 329 -30.03 2.51 2.48
CA PHE A 329 -31.12 2.01 1.63
C PHE A 329 -32.48 2.10 2.33
N LEU A 330 -32.56 1.66 3.59
CA LEU A 330 -33.79 1.75 4.40
C LEU A 330 -34.28 3.18 4.62
N ASN A 331 -33.36 4.15 4.68
CA ASN A 331 -33.68 5.55 4.91
C ASN A 331 -33.98 6.32 3.61
N ALA A 332 -33.71 5.73 2.44
CA ALA A 332 -33.93 6.38 1.16
C ALA A 332 -35.43 6.46 0.86
N THR A 333 -35.92 7.67 0.57
CA THR A 333 -37.32 7.92 0.19
C THR A 333 -37.62 7.58 -1.27
N THR A 334 -36.60 7.23 -2.06
CA THR A 334 -36.69 6.88 -3.48
C THR A 334 -36.38 5.40 -3.64
N GLU A 335 -37.13 4.68 -4.48
CA GLU A 335 -36.78 3.32 -4.94
C GLU A 335 -35.37 3.34 -5.55
N GLN A 336 -34.36 2.96 -4.78
CA GLN A 336 -33.01 2.74 -5.30
C GLN A 336 -32.86 1.25 -5.58
N ASP A 337 -32.43 0.89 -6.79
CA ASP A 337 -32.04 -0.49 -7.06
C ASP A 337 -30.61 -0.74 -6.55
N TYR A 338 -30.42 -1.84 -5.81
CA TYR A 338 -29.08 -2.30 -5.46
C TYR A 338 -28.42 -3.00 -6.66
N THR A 339 -27.44 -2.35 -7.27
CA THR A 339 -26.72 -2.86 -8.46
C THR A 339 -25.26 -3.20 -8.13
N SER A 340 -24.59 -3.88 -9.05
CA SER A 340 -23.14 -4.12 -9.00
C SER A 340 -22.34 -2.83 -8.76
N THR A 341 -22.76 -1.69 -9.34
CA THR A 341 -22.12 -0.39 -9.13
C THR A 341 -22.21 0.07 -7.66
N THR A 342 -23.34 -0.11 -7.00
CA THR A 342 -23.47 0.13 -5.55
C THR A 342 -22.57 -0.84 -4.76
N HIS A 343 -22.46 -2.09 -5.22
CA HIS A 343 -21.56 -3.06 -4.62
C HIS A 343 -20.07 -2.73 -4.83
N VAL A 344 -19.67 -2.08 -5.95
CA VAL A 344 -18.32 -1.54 -6.13
C VAL A 344 -17.98 -0.56 -5.01
N ILE A 345 -18.90 0.36 -4.68
CA ILE A 345 -18.67 1.30 -3.56
C ILE A 345 -18.62 0.57 -2.22
N THR A 346 -19.46 -0.46 -2.04
CA THR A 346 -19.47 -1.29 -0.83
C THR A 346 -18.13 -2.01 -0.62
N THR A 347 -17.60 -2.62 -1.68
CA THR A 347 -16.33 -3.35 -1.67
C THR A 347 -15.13 -2.42 -1.49
N LEU A 348 -15.13 -1.25 -2.14
CA LEU A 348 -14.14 -0.20 -1.93
C LEU A 348 -14.13 0.32 -0.49
N SER A 349 -15.31 0.58 0.08
CA SER A 349 -15.42 0.98 1.49
C SER A 349 -14.84 -0.06 2.44
N GLY A 350 -15.04 -1.35 2.15
CA GLY A 350 -14.46 -2.43 2.94
C GLY A 350 -12.95 -2.51 2.84
N ALA A 351 -12.40 -2.48 1.62
CA ALA A 351 -10.97 -2.60 1.39
C ALA A 351 -10.17 -1.37 1.82
N LEU A 352 -10.60 -0.19 1.40
CA LEU A 352 -9.89 1.05 1.69
C LEU A 352 -10.04 1.45 3.17
N GLY A 353 -11.10 0.99 3.84
CA GLY A 353 -11.32 1.20 5.26
C GLY A 353 -10.67 0.17 6.20
N MET A 354 -9.97 -0.83 5.68
CA MET A 354 -9.52 -2.00 6.45
C MET A 354 -8.77 -1.67 7.75
N LEU A 355 -7.93 -0.62 7.74
CA LEU A 355 -7.09 -0.22 8.85
C LEU A 355 -7.45 1.14 9.47
N HIS A 356 -8.61 1.69 9.10
CA HIS A 356 -8.99 3.06 9.38
C HIS A 356 -10.17 3.17 10.34
N ARG A 357 -10.08 4.09 11.31
CA ARG A 357 -11.07 4.24 12.39
C ARG A 357 -12.38 4.87 11.91
N SER A 358 -12.31 5.75 10.91
CA SER A 358 -13.47 6.42 10.31
C SER A 358 -14.43 5.44 9.62
N PHE A 359 -13.93 4.26 9.24
CA PHE A 359 -14.73 3.20 8.62
C PHE A 359 -15.28 2.21 9.64
N TRP A 360 -14.53 1.94 10.71
CA TRP A 360 -14.97 1.06 11.79
C TRP A 360 -14.39 1.52 13.13
N THR A 361 -15.24 2.08 13.98
CA THR A 361 -14.83 2.67 15.27
C THR A 361 -14.25 1.67 16.26
N ASP A 362 -14.69 0.41 16.17
CA ASP A 362 -14.25 -0.67 17.07
C ASP A 362 -12.98 -1.37 16.58
N ILE A 363 -12.38 -0.88 15.48
CA ILE A 363 -11.11 -1.42 14.99
C ILE A 363 -10.05 -1.30 16.08
N THR A 364 -9.33 -2.40 16.27
CA THR A 364 -8.17 -2.42 17.15
C THR A 364 -6.90 -2.43 16.36
N LEU A 365 -5.94 -1.64 16.84
CA LEU A 365 -4.73 -1.30 16.10
C LEU A 365 -5.09 -0.56 14.81
N CYS A 366 -5.73 0.60 14.91
CA CYS A 366 -5.86 1.52 13.78
C CYS A 366 -4.47 1.93 13.27
N LEU A 367 -4.34 2.17 11.97
CA LEU A 367 -3.09 2.56 11.33
C LEU A 367 -2.51 3.84 11.96
N SER A 368 -3.32 4.90 12.06
CA SER A 368 -2.94 6.19 12.62
C SER A 368 -2.51 6.06 14.09
N ASP A 369 -3.27 5.34 14.91
CA ASP A 369 -2.96 5.10 16.32
C ASP A 369 -1.60 4.41 16.52
N ARG A 370 -1.25 3.46 15.64
CA ARG A 370 0.04 2.75 15.72
C ARG A 370 1.21 3.69 15.45
N PHE A 371 1.12 4.54 14.42
CA PHE A 371 2.14 5.54 14.14
C PHE A 371 2.21 6.61 15.23
N ALA A 372 1.06 7.12 15.66
CA ALA A 372 0.97 8.11 16.74
C ALA A 372 1.62 7.59 18.03
N SER A 373 1.32 6.35 18.41
CA SER A 373 1.90 5.70 19.59
C SER A 373 3.41 5.55 19.47
N TYR A 374 3.94 5.14 18.31
CA TYR A 374 5.38 5.02 18.11
C TYR A 374 6.09 6.38 18.09
N LEU A 375 5.51 7.38 17.42
CA LEU A 375 6.02 8.76 17.45
C LEU A 375 6.04 9.30 18.88
N GLY A 376 5.01 9.02 19.69
CA GLY A 376 5.00 9.35 21.12
C GLY A 376 6.14 8.71 21.90
N GLN A 377 6.48 7.44 21.60
CA GLN A 377 7.65 6.78 22.20
C GLN A 377 8.97 7.44 21.77
N LEU A 378 9.12 7.81 20.50
CA LEU A 378 10.31 8.51 20.00
C LEU A 378 10.42 9.92 20.58
N GLN A 379 9.31 10.63 20.74
CA GLN A 379 9.24 11.93 21.41
C GLN A 379 9.65 11.82 22.89
N TYR A 380 9.22 10.78 23.59
CA TYR A 380 9.69 10.53 24.96
C TYR A 380 11.21 10.28 25.01
N ARG A 381 11.75 9.48 24.08
CA ARG A 381 13.20 9.26 23.95
C ARG A 381 13.96 10.55 23.63
N LEU A 382 13.38 11.44 22.82
CA LEU A 382 13.94 12.75 22.51
C LEU A 382 14.16 13.59 23.76
N HIS A 383 13.17 13.65 24.66
CA HIS A 383 13.29 14.42 25.90
C HIS A 383 14.35 13.88 26.87
N ARG A 384 14.58 12.56 26.88
CA ARG A 384 15.57 11.94 27.76
C ARG A 384 16.99 11.99 27.17
N SER A 385 17.13 11.71 25.88
CA SER A 385 18.45 11.56 25.24
C SER A 385 18.38 11.81 23.72
N PRO A 386 18.51 13.06 23.25
CA PRO A 386 18.70 13.34 21.82
C PRO A 386 19.98 12.66 21.30
N SER A 387 19.88 12.00 20.14
CA SER A 387 20.99 11.28 19.49
C SER A 387 20.78 11.20 17.98
N THR A 388 21.87 11.00 17.23
CA THR A 388 21.83 10.80 15.77
C THR A 388 21.03 9.56 15.37
N LYS A 389 21.10 8.49 16.17
CA LYS A 389 20.27 7.28 15.97
C LYS A 389 18.77 7.60 16.03
N LEU A 390 18.35 8.47 16.94
CA LEU A 390 16.95 8.88 17.04
C LEU A 390 16.50 9.68 15.80
N VAL A 391 17.37 10.49 15.21
CA VAL A 391 17.09 11.16 13.93
C VAL A 391 16.82 10.13 12.83
N MET A 392 17.67 9.10 12.72
CA MET A 392 17.47 8.03 11.73
C MET A 392 16.18 7.25 11.97
N ASP A 393 15.86 6.92 13.23
CA ASP A 393 14.60 6.27 13.60
C ASP A 393 13.39 7.13 13.17
N LEU A 394 13.43 8.46 13.36
CA LEU A 394 12.35 9.38 12.97
C LEU A 394 12.23 9.53 11.45
N LEU A 395 13.35 9.64 10.73
CA LEU A 395 13.37 9.69 9.26
C LEU A 395 12.72 8.46 8.64
N GLN A 396 12.97 7.29 9.22
CA GLN A 396 12.32 6.05 8.79
C GLN A 396 10.80 6.10 8.98
N VAL A 397 10.31 6.59 10.14
CA VAL A 397 8.86 6.76 10.34
C VAL A 397 8.26 7.70 9.29
N GLN A 398 8.96 8.81 9.01
CA GLN A 398 8.52 9.79 8.03
C GLN A 398 8.44 9.19 6.62
N GLU A 399 9.42 8.38 6.23
CA GLU A 399 9.42 7.66 4.96
C GLU A 399 8.23 6.71 4.84
N GLU A 400 7.98 5.87 5.86
CA GLU A 400 6.84 4.95 5.89
C GLU A 400 5.49 5.70 5.82
N LEU A 401 5.35 6.81 6.56
CA LEU A 401 4.18 7.68 6.48
C LEU A 401 3.99 8.28 5.08
N ASN A 402 5.07 8.73 4.43
CA ASN A 402 5.00 9.29 3.08
C ASN A 402 4.51 8.25 2.06
N ILE A 403 4.96 6.99 2.17
CA ILE A 403 4.51 5.91 1.30
C ILE A 403 2.99 5.69 1.47
N ILE A 404 2.52 5.64 2.71
CA ILE A 404 1.10 5.44 3.02
C ILE A 404 0.25 6.61 2.52
N ILE A 405 0.69 7.84 2.77
CA ILE A 405 0.02 9.06 2.29
C ILE A 405 -0.08 9.05 0.76
N GLN A 406 0.98 8.63 0.06
CA GLN A 406 0.94 8.50 -1.40
C GLN A 406 -0.08 7.45 -1.86
N ILE A 407 -0.12 6.27 -1.22
CA ILE A 407 -1.09 5.22 -1.54
C ILE A 407 -2.52 5.74 -1.32
N MET A 408 -2.79 6.40 -0.18
CA MET A 408 -4.10 6.96 0.10
C MET A 408 -4.49 8.08 -0.87
N GLY A 409 -3.53 8.92 -1.28
CA GLY A 409 -3.76 9.92 -2.34
C GLY A 409 -4.23 9.27 -3.65
N GLN A 410 -3.60 8.16 -4.06
CA GLN A 410 -4.03 7.39 -5.23
C GLN A 410 -5.42 6.76 -5.08
N GLN A 411 -5.74 6.26 -3.88
CA GLN A 411 -7.07 5.72 -3.57
C GLN A 411 -8.15 6.80 -3.69
N ILE A 412 -7.90 7.99 -3.11
CA ILE A 412 -8.80 9.14 -3.16
C ILE A 412 -9.02 9.58 -4.62
N GLU A 413 -7.96 9.74 -5.40
CA GLU A 413 -8.05 10.14 -6.81
C GLU A 413 -8.88 9.14 -7.63
N LEU A 414 -8.64 7.84 -7.44
CA LEU A 414 -9.39 6.79 -8.13
C LEU A 414 -10.87 6.81 -7.76
N VAL A 415 -11.21 6.96 -6.47
CA VAL A 415 -12.61 7.04 -6.01
C VAL A 415 -13.28 8.31 -6.53
N GLN A 416 -12.60 9.46 -6.54
CA GLN A 416 -13.10 10.70 -7.12
C GLN A 416 -13.40 10.57 -8.62
N ASN A 417 -12.48 9.97 -9.38
CA ASN A 417 -12.66 9.77 -10.81
C ASN A 417 -13.81 8.80 -11.12
N LEU A 418 -13.96 7.74 -10.31
CA LEU A 418 -15.09 6.82 -10.39
C LEU A 418 -16.40 7.55 -10.08
N HIS A 419 -16.46 8.31 -8.98
CA HIS A 419 -17.63 9.08 -8.57
C HIS A 419 -18.10 10.03 -9.68
N ASN A 420 -17.16 10.78 -10.27
CA ASN A 420 -17.44 11.72 -11.35
C ASN A 420 -18.00 11.02 -12.60
N THR A 421 -17.47 9.85 -12.94
CA THR A 421 -17.94 9.04 -14.08
C THR A 421 -19.37 8.53 -13.83
N LEU A 422 -19.63 7.98 -12.65
CA LEU A 422 -20.94 7.47 -12.26
C LEU A 422 -22.00 8.58 -12.18
N LYS A 423 -21.64 9.76 -11.65
CA LYS A 423 -22.55 10.91 -11.57
C LYS A 423 -22.92 11.47 -12.95
N ARG A 424 -21.98 11.47 -13.90
CA ARG A 424 -22.23 11.88 -15.30
C ARG A 424 -23.18 10.92 -16.02
N GLY A 425 -23.16 9.63 -15.68
CA GLY A 425 -24.17 8.67 -16.13
C GLY A 425 -25.57 9.07 -15.66
N ARG A 426 -25.72 9.28 -14.35
CA ARG A 426 -27.04 9.51 -13.72
C ARG A 426 -27.74 10.76 -14.25
N THR A 427 -27.00 11.86 -14.42
CA THR A 427 -27.56 13.13 -14.90
C THR A 427 -28.02 13.07 -16.37
N ARG A 428 -27.39 12.23 -17.19
CA ARG A 428 -27.79 11.98 -18.59
C ARG A 428 -29.03 11.08 -18.69
N ALA A 429 -29.17 10.08 -17.82
CA ALA A 429 -30.37 9.24 -17.77
C ALA A 429 -31.62 10.06 -17.39
N LEU A 430 -31.51 10.91 -16.36
CA LEU A 430 -32.61 11.76 -15.87
C LEU A 430 -33.12 12.77 -16.90
N SER A 431 -32.27 13.24 -17.81
CA SER A 431 -32.64 14.19 -18.87
C SER A 431 -33.39 13.56 -20.05
N HIS A 432 -33.36 12.22 -20.19
CA HIS A 432 -34.11 11.50 -21.22
C HIS A 432 -35.46 10.95 -20.74
N THR A 433 -35.72 10.88 -19.42
CA THR A 433 -36.97 10.37 -18.82
C THR A 433 -37.94 11.46 -18.33
N SER A 434 -37.78 12.72 -18.75
CA SER A 434 -38.75 13.79 -18.46
C SER A 434 -40.02 13.68 -19.31
N SER A 435 -40.82 12.63 -19.10
CA SER A 435 -42.22 12.56 -19.56
C SER A 435 -43.10 11.56 -18.78
N ARG A 436 -42.75 11.19 -17.55
CA ARG A 436 -43.69 10.49 -16.65
C ARG A 436 -44.04 11.37 -15.45
N HIS A 437 -45.28 11.86 -15.47
CA HIS A 437 -45.96 12.49 -14.35
C HIS A 437 -45.90 11.60 -13.10
N LEU A 438 -45.11 12.01 -12.08
CA LEU A 438 -45.29 11.51 -10.73
C LEU A 438 -46.39 12.32 -10.03
N LYS A 439 -47.46 11.62 -9.62
CA LYS A 439 -48.41 12.12 -8.63
C LYS A 439 -47.71 12.19 -7.27
N GLN A 440 -47.61 13.39 -6.71
CA GLN A 440 -47.21 13.60 -5.32
C GLN A 440 -48.34 13.14 -4.39
N HIS A 441 -48.06 12.15 -3.54
CA HIS A 441 -48.85 11.91 -2.33
C HIS A 441 -48.23 12.73 -1.18
N PRO A 442 -48.97 13.62 -0.50
CA PRO A 442 -48.50 14.25 0.72
C PRO A 442 -48.83 13.35 1.91
N THR A 443 -47.84 13.03 2.75
CA THR A 443 -48.14 12.63 4.13
C THR A 443 -47.13 13.28 5.07
N ASP A 444 -47.64 14.23 5.84
CA ASP A 444 -47.07 14.65 7.12
C ASP A 444 -47.13 13.46 8.09
N SER A 445 -45.98 13.01 8.58
CA SER A 445 -45.91 12.41 9.91
C SER A 445 -44.50 12.53 10.49
N ILE A 446 -44.45 13.05 11.71
CA ILE A 446 -43.24 13.16 12.54
C ILE A 446 -42.93 11.75 13.07
N PRO A 447 -41.70 11.21 12.95
CA PRO A 447 -41.39 9.91 13.50
C PRO A 447 -41.24 9.97 15.02
N THR A 448 -41.91 9.05 15.70
CA THR A 448 -41.91 8.87 17.14
C THR A 448 -40.56 8.37 17.67
N THR A 449 -40.19 8.96 18.80
CA THR A 449 -38.99 8.71 19.61
C THR A 449 -39.15 7.42 20.41
N ASP A 450 -38.81 6.24 19.88
CA ASP A 450 -38.58 5.05 20.74
C ASP A 450 -37.85 3.84 20.10
N SER A 451 -37.09 4.01 19.00
CA SER A 451 -36.24 2.94 18.44
C SER A 451 -34.76 3.18 18.70
N ALA A 452 -34.25 2.75 19.84
CA ALA A 452 -32.86 3.00 20.27
C ALA A 452 -31.89 1.80 20.16
N THR A 453 -32.33 0.62 19.69
CA THR A 453 -31.46 -0.59 19.73
C THR A 453 -30.76 -0.92 18.40
N TYR A 454 -31.23 -0.36 17.27
CA TYR A 454 -30.55 -0.47 15.97
C TYR A 454 -30.01 0.89 15.47
N ARG A 455 -30.45 2.00 16.07
CA ARG A 455 -30.05 3.39 15.78
C ARG A 455 -28.73 3.80 16.44
N GLN A 456 -27.69 2.96 16.39
CA GLN A 456 -26.35 3.54 16.49
C GLN A 456 -26.08 4.28 15.18
N LEU A 457 -26.47 5.56 15.22
CA LEU A 457 -26.42 6.59 14.21
C LEU A 457 -25.10 6.54 13.42
N SER A 458 -25.15 6.06 12.18
CA SER A 458 -24.25 6.59 11.16
C SER A 458 -24.69 8.04 10.93
N PHE A 459 -23.92 9.00 11.44
CA PHE A 459 -24.21 10.44 11.38
C PHE A 459 -24.11 11.05 9.97
N SER A 460 -23.95 10.25 8.92
CA SER A 460 -23.88 10.74 7.55
C SER A 460 -25.29 10.96 6.99
N HIS A 461 -25.73 12.22 6.97
CA HIS A 461 -26.93 12.69 6.27
C HIS A 461 -26.79 12.68 4.72
N LEU A 462 -25.71 12.12 4.18
CA LEU A 462 -25.47 12.05 2.74
C LEU A 462 -26.14 10.82 2.15
N SER A 463 -27.07 11.03 1.22
CA SER A 463 -27.76 9.97 0.49
C SER A 463 -26.86 9.23 -0.52
N ASP A 464 -25.64 9.72 -0.78
CA ASP A 464 -24.71 9.10 -1.74
C ASP A 464 -23.57 8.35 -1.03
N PRO A 465 -23.50 7.01 -1.14
CA PRO A 465 -22.50 6.20 -0.45
C PRO A 465 -21.06 6.45 -0.94
N CYS A 466 -20.91 6.90 -2.18
CA CYS A 466 -19.59 7.20 -2.75
C CYS A 466 -19.01 8.50 -2.16
N ALA A 467 -19.84 9.53 -1.97
CA ALA A 467 -19.45 10.73 -1.24
C ALA A 467 -19.04 10.43 0.21
N GLN A 468 -19.77 9.55 0.91
CA GLN A 468 -19.40 9.13 2.27
C GLN A 468 -18.06 8.41 2.32
N LEU A 469 -17.81 7.49 1.37
CA LEU A 469 -16.50 6.83 1.23
C LEU A 469 -15.39 7.87 1.09
N LEU A 470 -15.58 8.87 0.22
CA LEU A 470 -14.60 9.91 -0.05
C LEU A 470 -14.32 10.78 1.19
N GLU A 471 -15.37 11.18 1.93
CA GLU A 471 -15.24 11.96 3.16
C GLU A 471 -14.44 11.20 4.23
N ASN A 472 -14.73 9.91 4.41
CA ASN A 472 -14.01 9.06 5.36
C ASN A 472 -12.53 8.89 4.97
N LEU A 473 -12.23 8.70 3.68
CA LEU A 473 -10.84 8.64 3.21
C LEU A 473 -10.10 9.97 3.43
N GLN A 474 -10.76 11.10 3.15
CA GLN A 474 -10.17 12.42 3.31
C GLN A 474 -9.85 12.75 4.77
N ARG A 475 -10.72 12.32 5.70
CA ARG A 475 -10.49 12.47 7.15
C ARG A 475 -9.21 11.74 7.57
N GLU A 476 -9.12 10.46 7.24
CA GLU A 476 -7.97 9.62 7.59
C GLU A 476 -6.68 10.09 6.91
N TYR A 477 -6.77 10.57 5.66
CA TYR A 477 -5.65 11.18 4.96
C TYR A 477 -5.11 12.41 5.67
N THR A 478 -6.00 13.25 6.20
CA THR A 478 -5.63 14.44 6.97
C THR A 478 -4.93 14.06 8.28
N ASP A 479 -5.47 13.08 9.01
CA ASP A 479 -4.86 12.60 10.26
C ASP A 479 -3.42 12.07 10.03
N LEU A 480 -3.18 11.36 8.92
CA LEU A 480 -1.82 10.91 8.58
C LEU A 480 -0.89 12.05 8.17
N CYS A 481 -1.40 13.06 7.47
CA CYS A 481 -0.63 14.26 7.15
C CYS A 481 -0.18 15.01 8.40
N ASP A 482 -1.06 15.10 9.40
CA ASP A 482 -0.75 15.72 10.70
C ASP A 482 0.33 14.91 11.46
N LEU A 483 0.27 13.58 11.41
CA LEU A 483 1.32 12.72 11.97
C LEU A 483 2.67 12.90 11.26
N ARG A 484 2.66 13.04 9.93
CA ARG A 484 3.88 13.35 9.16
C ARG A 484 4.46 14.71 9.55
N GLU A 485 3.63 15.73 9.72
CA GLU A 485 4.10 17.06 10.14
C GLU A 485 4.65 17.05 11.58
N ASN A 486 3.99 16.32 12.49
CA ASN A 486 4.51 16.08 13.83
C ASN A 486 5.90 15.42 13.77
N SER A 487 6.06 14.36 12.97
CA SER A 487 7.35 13.71 12.74
C SER A 487 8.42 14.70 12.24
N ASN A 488 8.09 15.56 11.27
CA ASN A 488 8.98 16.59 10.75
C ASN A 488 9.45 17.57 11.84
N SER A 489 8.52 18.04 12.68
CA SER A 489 8.82 18.89 13.84
C SER A 489 9.76 18.19 14.83
N LEU A 490 9.51 16.91 15.13
CA LEU A 490 10.37 16.11 16.02
C LEU A 490 11.76 15.91 15.43
N ILE A 491 11.90 15.69 14.11
CA ILE A 491 13.19 15.57 13.43
C ILE A 491 14.00 16.86 13.60
N ASN A 492 13.40 18.01 13.27
CA ASN A 492 14.06 19.31 13.37
C ASN A 492 14.52 19.62 14.80
N ARG A 493 13.64 19.37 15.78
CA ARG A 493 13.97 19.53 17.20
C ARG A 493 15.10 18.59 17.65
N THR A 494 15.11 17.36 17.16
CA THR A 494 16.17 16.38 17.48
C THR A 494 17.52 16.83 16.93
N ILE A 495 17.56 17.29 15.67
CA ILE A 495 18.79 17.80 15.05
C ILE A 495 19.33 19.00 15.85
N GLN A 496 18.48 19.95 16.21
CA GLN A 496 18.87 21.10 17.03
C GLN A 496 19.48 20.67 18.37
N LEU A 497 18.82 19.75 19.09
CA LEU A 497 19.32 19.28 20.39
C LEU A 497 20.62 18.47 20.28
N VAL A 498 20.80 17.70 19.19
CA VAL A 498 22.07 17.02 18.92
C VAL A 498 23.18 18.03 18.65
N ASN A 499 22.91 19.08 17.86
CA ASN A 499 23.88 20.14 17.59
C ASN A 499 24.30 20.88 18.86
N ILE A 500 23.35 21.21 19.75
CA ILE A 500 23.65 21.85 21.04
C ILE A 500 24.57 20.96 21.89
N ARG A 501 24.30 19.65 21.96
CA ARG A 501 25.20 18.72 22.69
C ARG A 501 26.59 18.63 22.08
N LEU A 502 26.69 18.66 20.75
CA LEU A 502 27.99 18.68 20.07
C LEU A 502 28.76 19.98 20.37
N GLU A 503 28.06 21.11 20.44
CA GLU A 503 28.65 22.39 20.86
C GLU A 503 29.15 22.33 22.31
N ASP A 504 28.37 21.76 23.23
CA ASP A 504 28.77 21.58 24.63
C ASP A 504 29.99 20.67 24.77
N HIS A 505 30.08 19.60 23.97
CA HIS A 505 31.29 18.78 23.88
C HIS A 505 32.48 19.57 23.32
N GLY A 506 32.25 20.44 22.33
CA GLY A 506 33.26 21.37 21.83
C GLY A 506 33.83 22.27 22.93
N LYS A 507 32.97 22.80 23.82
CA LYS A 507 33.38 23.59 25.00
C LYS A 507 34.18 22.76 26.00
N ALA A 508 33.77 21.52 26.28
CA ALA A 508 34.50 20.64 27.19
C ALA A 508 35.91 20.31 26.65
N ILE A 509 36.03 20.03 25.35
CA ILE A 509 37.32 19.82 24.68
C ILE A 509 38.17 21.09 24.80
N LEU A 510 37.60 22.27 24.57
CA LEU A 510 38.30 23.55 24.72
C LEU A 510 38.83 23.77 26.15
N VAL A 511 38.05 23.46 27.18
CA VAL A 511 38.50 23.57 28.58
C VAL A 511 39.64 22.58 28.85
N PHE A 512 39.51 21.34 28.38
CA PHE A 512 40.55 20.31 28.54
C PHE A 512 41.87 20.70 27.85
N THR A 513 41.80 21.28 26.64
CA THR A 513 43.00 21.72 25.92
C THR A 513 43.67 22.90 26.62
N VAL A 514 42.91 23.87 27.14
CA VAL A 514 43.46 24.98 27.93
C VAL A 514 44.20 24.48 29.16
N VAL A 515 43.59 23.56 29.94
CA VAL A 515 44.24 22.95 31.11
C VAL A 515 45.51 22.20 30.69
N THR A 516 45.45 21.40 29.62
CA THR A 516 46.59 20.60 29.15
C THR A 516 47.76 21.48 28.70
N ILE A 517 47.51 22.53 27.92
CA ILE A 517 48.56 23.41 27.39
C ILE A 517 49.32 24.13 28.51
N ILE A 518 48.67 24.38 29.67
CA ILE A 518 49.31 25.00 30.83
C ILE A 518 50.04 23.95 31.68
N PHE A 519 49.39 22.85 32.03
CA PHE A 519 49.94 21.88 32.99
C PHE A 519 50.94 20.89 32.39
N LEU A 520 50.82 20.52 31.12
CA LEU A 520 51.73 19.58 30.49
C LEU A 520 53.19 20.07 30.46
N PRO A 521 53.50 21.31 30.00
CA PRO A 521 54.88 21.81 30.05
C PRO A 521 55.38 21.96 31.49
N LEU A 522 54.52 22.41 32.42
CA LEU A 522 54.90 22.56 33.83
C LEU A 522 55.20 21.19 34.48
N SER A 523 54.38 20.18 34.19
CA SER A 523 54.56 18.81 34.68
C SER A 523 55.80 18.17 34.08
N PHE A 524 56.10 18.43 32.81
CA PHE A 524 57.33 17.97 32.17
C PHE A 524 58.56 18.55 32.86
N VAL A 525 58.59 19.87 33.10
CA VAL A 525 59.72 20.52 33.78
C VAL A 525 59.85 20.01 35.22
N SER A 526 58.74 19.89 35.96
CA SER A 526 58.75 19.31 37.30
C SER A 526 59.28 17.87 37.33
N SER A 527 58.85 17.04 36.38
CA SER A 527 59.33 15.66 36.26
C SER A 527 60.81 15.61 35.87
N PHE A 528 61.25 16.43 34.93
CA PHE A 528 62.65 16.49 34.47
C PHE A 528 63.60 16.92 35.58
N PHE A 529 63.26 17.98 36.32
CA PHE A 529 64.04 18.43 37.49
C PHE A 529 63.92 17.48 38.70
N GLY A 530 62.90 16.63 38.73
CA GLY A 530 62.73 15.57 39.74
C GLY A 530 63.50 14.28 39.42
N MET A 531 64.16 14.17 38.27
CA MET A 531 64.97 13.00 37.92
C MET A 531 66.29 12.99 38.72
N ASN A 532 66.68 11.81 39.22
CA ASN A 532 67.89 11.63 40.04
C ASN A 532 69.19 11.66 39.21
N PHE A 533 69.54 12.81 38.62
CA PHE A 533 70.86 13.05 38.04
C PHE A 533 71.76 13.77 39.06
N SER A 534 72.99 13.30 39.24
CA SER A 534 73.95 13.85 40.21
C SER A 534 74.29 15.34 39.95
N ASP A 535 74.26 15.78 38.70
CA ASP A 535 74.59 17.14 38.26
C ASP A 535 73.46 18.17 38.52
N ILE A 536 72.22 17.70 38.65
CA ILE A 536 71.04 18.55 38.88
C ILE A 536 70.75 18.71 40.39
N ARG A 537 71.19 17.76 41.22
CA ARG A 537 70.91 17.70 42.67
C ARG A 537 71.77 18.64 43.53
N ASP A 538 73.01 18.93 43.11
CA ASP A 538 73.96 19.75 43.88
C ASP A 538 74.01 21.24 43.44
N MET A 539 72.94 21.72 42.79
CA MET A 539 72.83 23.10 42.29
C MET A 539 72.39 24.08 43.39
N GLU A 540 73.20 25.11 43.73
CA GLU A 540 72.86 26.10 44.78
C GLU A 540 71.64 27.02 44.45
N ARG A 541 71.17 27.05 43.20
CA ARG A 541 70.15 27.99 42.68
C ARG A 541 68.85 27.30 42.20
N THR A 542 68.46 26.18 42.80
CA THR A 542 67.39 25.28 42.33
C THR A 542 66.00 25.94 42.17
N GLN A 543 65.55 26.76 43.12
CA GLN A 543 64.17 27.28 43.10
C GLN A 543 63.95 28.38 42.05
N ARG A 544 64.89 29.32 41.88
CA ARG A 544 64.74 30.44 40.92
C ARG A 544 64.91 29.97 39.48
N LEU A 545 65.85 29.04 39.23
CA LEU A 545 66.06 28.47 37.90
C LEU A 545 64.86 27.64 37.44
N PHE A 546 64.26 26.85 38.34
CA PHE A 546 63.04 26.09 38.04
C PHE A 546 61.91 26.98 37.53
N TRP A 547 61.56 28.04 38.24
CA TRP A 547 60.47 28.94 37.84
C TRP A 547 60.77 29.74 36.56
N ILE A 548 62.04 30.08 36.30
CA ILE A 548 62.44 30.74 35.05
C ILE A 548 62.24 29.79 33.86
N VAL A 549 62.71 28.55 33.98
CA VAL A 549 62.61 27.55 32.90
C VAL A 549 61.15 27.12 32.69
N ALA A 550 60.45 26.80 33.78
CA ALA A 550 59.04 26.41 33.73
C ALA A 550 58.14 27.53 33.18
N GLY A 551 58.35 28.77 33.64
CA GLY A 551 57.60 29.94 33.16
C GLY A 551 57.86 30.23 31.68
N SER A 552 59.13 30.27 31.27
CA SER A 552 59.51 30.52 29.87
C SER A 552 58.97 29.45 28.93
N LEU A 553 59.07 28.16 29.31
CA LEU A 553 58.57 27.06 28.49
C LEU A 553 57.04 27.09 28.38
N THR A 554 56.34 27.41 29.46
CA THR A 554 54.87 27.50 29.45
C THR A 554 54.40 28.66 28.56
N VAL A 555 55.04 29.84 28.67
CA VAL A 555 54.73 31.00 27.81
C VAL A 555 55.02 30.68 26.34
N ALA A 556 56.15 30.04 26.04
CA ALA A 556 56.48 29.61 24.68
C ALA A 556 55.46 28.61 24.12
N THR A 557 55.03 27.64 24.94
CA THR A 557 54.05 26.62 24.54
C THR A 557 52.66 27.23 24.31
N VAL A 558 52.22 28.15 25.17
CA VAL A 558 50.95 28.90 25.01
C VAL A 558 51.00 29.79 23.77
N ALA A 559 52.07 30.58 23.59
CA ALA A 559 52.23 31.46 22.43
C ALA A 559 52.25 30.67 21.11
N PHE A 560 52.98 29.55 21.09
CA PHE A 560 53.01 28.65 19.94
C PHE A 560 51.64 28.02 19.66
N SER A 561 50.91 27.60 20.69
CA SER A 561 49.57 27.02 20.55
C SER A 561 48.55 28.04 20.02
N ILE A 562 48.60 29.28 20.52
CA ILE A 562 47.76 30.39 20.02
C ILE A 562 48.11 30.70 18.56
N PHE A 563 49.39 30.78 18.23
CA PHE A 563 49.83 30.98 16.85
C PHE A 563 49.26 29.90 15.91
N LEU A 564 49.31 28.63 16.32
CA LEU A 564 48.69 27.55 15.55
C LEU A 564 47.16 27.63 15.48
N ALA A 565 46.48 28.06 16.55
CA ALA A 565 45.03 28.20 16.55
C ALA A 565 44.54 29.27 15.55
N PHE A 566 45.26 30.38 15.40
CA PHE A 566 44.90 31.46 14.47
C PHE A 566 45.40 31.24 13.04
N TYR A 567 46.60 30.70 12.85
CA TYR A 567 47.22 30.54 11.52
C TYR A 567 47.12 29.11 10.97
N GLY A 568 46.66 28.14 11.74
CA GLY A 568 46.62 26.72 11.37
C GLY A 568 45.76 26.43 10.14
N GLY A 569 44.60 27.07 10.00
CA GLY A 569 43.74 26.92 8.82
C GLY A 569 44.44 27.33 7.53
N ALA A 570 45.07 28.50 7.53
CA ALA A 570 45.81 29.02 6.37
C ALA A 570 47.02 28.13 5.99
N ILE A 571 47.69 27.55 6.99
CA ILE A 571 48.83 26.65 6.76
C ILE A 571 48.37 25.33 6.14
N VAL A 572 47.26 24.75 6.62
CA VAL A 572 46.71 23.50 6.08
C VAL A 572 46.21 23.71 4.65
N ASP A 573 45.48 24.80 4.38
CA ASP A 573 45.02 25.13 3.03
C ASP A 573 46.18 25.32 2.06
N TRP A 574 47.25 25.99 2.49
CA TRP A 574 48.48 26.13 1.71
C TRP A 574 49.17 24.79 1.45
N LEU A 575 49.22 23.90 2.44
CA LEU A 575 49.83 22.57 2.33
C LEU A 575 49.05 21.65 1.38
N VAL A 576 47.71 21.68 1.48
CA VAL A 576 46.82 20.93 0.59
C VAL A 576 46.95 21.47 -0.84
N ALA A 577 46.90 22.80 -1.02
CA ALA A 577 47.10 23.44 -2.30
C ALA A 577 48.46 23.06 -2.91
N TRP A 578 49.54 23.06 -2.12
CA TRP A 578 50.87 22.66 -2.58
C TRP A 578 50.96 21.18 -2.97
N ARG A 579 50.29 20.29 -2.22
CA ARG A 579 50.24 18.86 -2.53
C ARG A 579 49.48 18.59 -3.84
N ASP A 580 48.36 19.28 -4.02
CA ASP A 580 47.56 19.18 -5.24
C ASP A 580 48.32 19.75 -6.44
N ASP A 581 49.07 20.83 -6.26
CA ASP A 581 49.91 21.42 -7.30
C ASP A 581 51.06 20.49 -7.71
N ARG A 582 51.65 19.75 -6.76
CA ARG A 582 52.64 18.69 -7.05
C ARG A 582 52.03 17.52 -7.82
N ARG A 583 50.81 17.08 -7.45
CA ARG A 583 50.08 16.04 -8.20
C ARG A 583 49.79 16.48 -9.63
N ARG A 584 49.27 17.70 -9.81
CA ARG A 584 49.01 18.28 -11.14
C ARG A 584 50.29 18.41 -11.97
N ARG A 585 51.42 18.77 -11.36
CA ARG A 585 52.73 18.82 -12.05
C ARG A 585 53.25 17.43 -12.42
N ALA A 586 53.01 16.40 -11.61
CA ALA A 586 53.37 15.02 -11.94
C ALA A 586 52.52 14.47 -13.10
N GLU A 587 51.22 14.75 -13.11
CA GLU A 587 50.29 14.40 -14.20
C GLU A 587 50.59 15.20 -15.49
N ARG A 588 51.04 16.45 -15.37
CA ARG A 588 51.47 17.24 -16.53
C ARG A 588 52.77 16.70 -17.12
N LYS A 589 53.69 16.21 -16.28
CA LYS A 589 54.93 15.55 -16.73
C LYS A 589 54.67 14.19 -17.39
N SER A 590 53.70 13.41 -16.90
CA SER A 590 53.30 12.15 -17.57
C SER A 590 52.65 12.42 -18.92
N ARG A 591 51.72 13.39 -19.02
CA ARG A 591 51.09 13.79 -20.30
C ARG A 591 52.08 14.34 -21.33
N ILE A 592 53.12 15.07 -20.89
CA ILE A 592 54.19 15.54 -21.78
C ILE A 592 55.04 14.36 -22.25
N ARG A 593 55.40 13.42 -21.35
CA ARG A 593 56.15 12.21 -21.69
C ARG A 593 55.37 11.28 -22.63
N ASP A 594 54.06 11.19 -22.47
CA ASP A 594 53.18 10.40 -23.36
C ASP A 594 53.03 11.07 -24.73
N ARG A 595 53.01 12.41 -24.81
CA ARG A 595 53.07 13.16 -26.08
C ARG A 595 54.41 13.03 -26.79
N GLU A 596 55.53 13.02 -26.06
CA GLU A 596 56.86 12.80 -26.64
C GLU A 596 57.03 11.35 -27.13
N ARG A 597 56.47 10.36 -26.41
CA ARG A 597 56.39 8.97 -26.88
C ARG A 597 55.51 8.80 -28.12
N ALA A 598 54.40 9.53 -28.22
CA ALA A 598 53.55 9.54 -29.41
C ALA A 598 54.27 10.16 -30.62
N ARG A 599 55.07 11.22 -30.43
CA ARG A 599 55.89 11.81 -31.51
C ARG A 599 57.08 10.96 -31.95
N MET A 600 57.65 10.16 -31.05
CA MET A 600 58.73 9.20 -31.40
C MET A 600 58.22 7.84 -31.88
N GLY A 601 56.90 7.60 -31.87
CA GLY A 601 56.25 6.36 -32.31
C GLY A 601 55.59 6.44 -33.69
N GLU A 602 55.67 7.56 -34.41
CA GLU A 602 55.12 7.71 -35.77
C GLU A 602 56.03 7.10 -36.85
N GLY A 603 56.43 5.86 -36.61
CA GLY A 603 57.07 4.97 -37.57
C GLY A 603 56.63 3.55 -37.24
N THR A 604 55.65 3.05 -38.00
CA THR A 604 55.14 1.67 -37.99
C THR A 604 54.36 1.20 -36.74
N ALA A 605 53.02 1.21 -36.83
CA ALA A 605 52.19 0.01 -36.64
C ALA A 605 50.70 0.36 -36.69
N THR A 606 50.03 -0.25 -37.66
CA THR A 606 48.58 -0.41 -37.78
C THR A 606 48.01 -1.23 -36.62
N GLY A 607 46.85 -0.85 -36.10
CA GLY A 607 45.93 -1.81 -35.48
C GLY A 607 45.20 -1.35 -34.22
N PHE A 608 43.87 -1.46 -34.30
CA PHE A 608 42.89 -1.62 -33.23
C PHE A 608 42.23 -0.40 -32.57
N ARG A 609 40.89 -0.41 -32.70
CA ARG A 609 39.87 0.42 -32.06
C ARG A 609 39.63 -0.02 -30.61
N SER A 610 39.26 0.93 -29.74
CA SER A 610 38.21 0.69 -28.73
C SER A 610 37.76 1.96 -28.00
N PHE A 611 36.45 2.24 -28.13
CA PHE A 611 35.50 2.66 -27.09
C PHE A 611 35.63 4.08 -26.46
N GLU A 612 34.86 5.02 -27.03
CA GLU A 612 34.34 6.20 -26.33
C GLU A 612 33.11 5.80 -25.51
N VAL A 613 33.14 6.04 -24.19
CA VAL A 613 31.94 6.07 -23.35
C VAL A 613 31.88 7.43 -22.67
N LEU A 614 30.88 8.19 -23.13
CA LEU A 614 30.06 9.18 -22.44
C LEU A 614 30.42 9.49 -20.97
N ASP A 615 30.87 10.72 -20.76
CA ASP A 615 30.82 11.42 -19.47
C ASP A 615 29.83 12.59 -19.63
N VAL A 616 28.54 12.27 -19.66
CA VAL A 616 27.43 13.24 -19.60
C VAL A 616 26.84 13.12 -18.21
N LEU A 617 27.09 14.13 -17.37
CA LEU A 617 26.21 14.69 -16.32
C LEU A 617 27.08 15.40 -15.26
N ARG A 618 27.38 16.68 -15.51
CA ARG A 618 27.60 17.68 -14.44
C ARG A 618 26.54 18.78 -14.61
N PRO A 619 25.80 19.14 -13.57
CA PRO A 619 24.91 20.29 -13.64
C PRO A 619 25.73 21.58 -13.62
N SER A 620 25.51 22.46 -14.60
CA SER A 620 26.02 23.82 -14.61
C SER A 620 25.27 24.66 -13.57
N ARG A 621 26.02 25.39 -12.75
CA ARG A 621 25.53 26.31 -11.74
C ARG A 621 25.92 27.73 -12.17
N SER A 622 25.04 28.37 -12.91
CA SER A 622 25.01 29.81 -13.23
C SER A 622 23.61 30.02 -13.83
N ASP A 623 22.72 30.81 -13.24
CA ASP A 623 22.81 32.27 -13.28
C ASP A 623 22.11 32.92 -12.08
N LEU A 624 22.86 33.75 -11.38
CA LEU A 624 22.37 34.85 -10.55
C LEU A 624 23.15 36.07 -11.04
N ASN A 625 22.50 36.93 -11.84
CA ASN A 625 22.61 38.38 -11.79
C ASN A 625 21.84 39.06 -12.94
N GLY A 626 20.99 40.03 -12.57
CA GLY A 626 20.88 41.27 -13.34
C GLY A 626 19.50 41.64 -13.91
N THR A 627 18.81 42.56 -13.20
CA THR A 627 18.12 43.78 -13.72
C THR A 627 17.08 43.60 -14.85
N TYR A 628 15.80 43.91 -14.69
CA TYR A 628 15.13 45.13 -14.18
C TYR A 628 13.75 44.80 -13.62
#